data_AF-A0A1I1RJH4-F1
#
_entry.id   AF-A0A1I1RJH4-F1
#
_cell.length_a   1.000
_cell.length_b   1.000
_cell.length_c   1.000
_cell.angle_alpha   90.00
_cell.angle_beta   90.00
_cell.angle_gamma   90.00
#
_symmetry.space_group_name_H-M   'P 1'
#
loop_
_entity.id
_entity.type
_entity.pdbx_description
1 polymer ?
#
loop_
_entity_poly.entity_id
_entity_poly.type
_entity_poly.pdbx_seq_one_letter_code
_entity_poly.pdbx_strand_id
1 'polypeptide(L)'
;MKDKVLTQLFSKKPDTRAQINAATGYTVFSNASINLFLVSAGTGYGVVKNMHTKQHIYMNMAEGGVGLGLGVKDYRIVMVFHTDNAINEFINRGWTFAGNADAAAKTAD
;
A
#
# COMPACT_ATOMS: atom_id res chain seq x y z
N MET A 1 3.53 -14.22 1.26
CA MET A 1 3.81 -12.78 1.02
C MET A 1 3.74 -11.96 2.32
N LYS A 2 2.54 -11.74 2.89
CA LYS A 2 2.32 -10.88 4.09
C LYS A 2 3.35 -11.08 5.20
N ASP A 3 3.52 -12.31 5.67
CA ASP A 3 4.37 -12.59 6.83
C ASP A 3 5.85 -12.32 6.53
N LYS A 4 6.30 -12.58 5.30
CA LYS A 4 7.67 -12.25 4.87
C LYS A 4 7.91 -10.74 4.94
N VAL A 5 6.95 -9.94 4.46
CA VAL A 5 7.05 -8.47 4.48
C VAL A 5 7.04 -7.93 5.91
N LEU A 6 6.12 -8.41 6.74
CA LEU A 6 6.05 -7.99 8.14
C LEU A 6 7.30 -8.40 8.93
N THR A 7 7.81 -9.62 8.72
CA THR A 7 9.08 -10.07 9.33
C THR A 7 10.24 -9.17 8.92
N GLN A 8 10.34 -8.80 7.64
CA GLN A 8 11.36 -7.87 7.15
C GLN A 8 11.19 -6.46 7.74
N LEU A 9 9.95 -5.98 7.82
CA LEU A 9 9.63 -4.68 8.41
C LEU A 9 10.04 -4.64 9.89
N PHE A 10 9.65 -5.64 10.67
CA PHE A 10 9.98 -5.72 12.10
C PHE A 10 11.47 -5.92 12.36
N SER A 11 12.19 -6.58 11.45
CA SER A 11 13.65 -6.67 11.54
C SER A 11 14.32 -5.31 11.28
N LYS A 12 13.79 -4.50 10.35
CA LYS A 12 14.35 -3.18 9.98
C LYS A 12 13.90 -2.05 10.91
N LYS A 13 12.67 -2.11 11.44
CA LYS A 13 12.05 -1.13 12.32
C LYS A 13 11.20 -1.84 13.38
N PRO A 14 11.81 -2.35 14.47
CA PRO A 14 11.12 -3.15 15.49
C PRO A 14 9.87 -2.51 16.09
N ASP A 15 9.89 -1.21 16.33
CA ASP A 15 8.78 -0.45 16.96
C ASP A 15 7.47 -0.51 16.17
N THR A 16 7.55 -0.73 14.85
CA THR A 16 6.37 -0.87 13.98
C THR A 16 5.52 -2.09 14.35
N ARG A 17 6.09 -3.09 15.04
CA ARG A 17 5.32 -4.23 15.55
C ARG A 17 4.24 -3.79 16.53
N ALA A 18 4.58 -2.91 17.46
CA ALA A 18 3.61 -2.39 18.43
C ALA A 18 2.55 -1.55 17.74
N GLN A 19 2.95 -0.69 16.79
CA GLN A 19 2.03 0.16 16.03
C GLN A 19 1.02 -0.65 15.21
N ILE A 20 1.47 -1.70 14.50
CA ILE A 20 0.59 -2.58 13.72
C ILE A 20 -0.36 -3.35 14.64
N ASN A 21 0.12 -3.82 15.79
CA ASN A 21 -0.72 -4.54 16.75
C ASN A 21 -1.79 -3.66 17.41
N ALA A 22 -1.53 -2.35 17.55
CA ALA A 22 -2.45 -1.38 18.12
C ALA A 22 -3.44 -0.78 17.09
N ALA A 23 -3.27 -1.08 15.81
CA ALA A 23 -4.07 -0.50 14.73
C ALA A 23 -5.44 -1.19 14.56
N THR A 24 -6.41 -0.45 14.02
CA THR A 24 -7.73 -0.99 13.61
C THR A 24 -7.59 -1.99 12.46
N GLY A 25 -6.60 -1.77 11.60
CA GLY A 25 -6.26 -2.69 10.53
C GLY A 25 -4.98 -2.29 9.83
N TYR A 26 -4.51 -3.14 8.94
CA TYR A 26 -3.35 -2.84 8.11
C TYR A 26 -3.46 -3.54 6.78
N THR A 27 -2.68 -3.08 5.80
CA THR A 27 -2.57 -3.75 4.51
C THR A 27 -1.12 -4.00 4.15
N VAL A 28 -0.89 -5.07 3.41
CA VAL A 28 0.42 -5.44 2.89
C VAL A 28 0.30 -5.72 1.39
N PHE A 29 1.06 -4.97 0.60
CA PHE A 29 1.18 -5.16 -0.85
C PHE A 29 2.56 -5.62 -1.26
N SER A 30 2.57 -6.43 -2.33
CA SER A 30 3.75 -6.77 -3.10
C SER A 30 3.51 -6.36 -4.54
N ASN A 31 4.35 -5.46 -5.06
CA ASN A 31 4.27 -4.97 -6.43
C ASN A 31 5.61 -5.17 -7.14
N ALA A 32 5.54 -5.51 -8.42
CA ALA A 32 6.63 -5.35 -9.36
C ALA A 32 6.25 -4.23 -10.35
N SER A 33 7.01 -3.14 -10.34
CA SER A 33 6.76 -1.98 -11.20
C SER A 33 7.87 -1.78 -12.20
N ILE A 34 7.52 -1.49 -13.44
CA ILE A 34 8.43 -1.16 -14.53
C ILE A 34 8.42 0.36 -14.68
N ASN A 35 9.60 0.97 -14.65
CA ASN A 35 9.79 2.39 -14.95
C ASN A 35 10.49 2.53 -16.30
N LEU A 36 9.90 3.32 -17.19
CA LEU A 36 10.45 3.65 -18.50
C LEU A 36 10.48 5.17 -18.68
N PHE A 37 11.67 5.75 -18.50
CA PHE A 37 11.97 7.18 -18.57
C PHE A 37 11.13 8.02 -17.61
N LEU A 38 9.93 8.43 -18.06
CA LEU A 38 9.01 9.31 -17.34
C LEU A 38 7.74 8.59 -16.90
N VAL A 39 7.47 7.39 -17.40
CA VAL A 39 6.22 6.65 -17.12
C VAL A 39 6.54 5.39 -16.34
N SER A 40 5.77 5.13 -15.30
CA SER A 40 5.81 3.91 -14.53
C SER A 40 4.47 3.21 -14.55
N ALA A 41 4.49 1.90 -14.73
CA ALA A 41 3.33 1.04 -14.57
C ALA A 41 3.72 -0.17 -13.73
N GLY A 42 2.84 -0.56 -12.81
CA GLY A 42 3.06 -1.68 -11.91
C GLY A 42 1.79 -2.42 -11.62
N THR A 43 1.91 -3.71 -11.35
CA THR A 43 0.80 -4.51 -10.87
C THR A 43 1.24 -5.32 -9.68
N GLY A 44 0.29 -5.59 -8.79
CA GLY A 44 0.56 -6.29 -7.57
C GLY A 44 -0.69 -6.88 -6.99
N TYR A 45 -0.50 -7.51 -5.84
CA TYR A 45 -1.57 -8.03 -5.03
C TYR A 45 -1.27 -7.72 -3.58
N GLY A 46 -2.34 -7.66 -2.80
CA GLY A 46 -2.23 -7.37 -1.38
C GLY A 46 -3.35 -7.97 -0.58
N VAL A 47 -3.22 -7.79 0.72
CA VAL A 47 -4.23 -8.20 1.69
C VAL A 47 -4.41 -7.10 2.73
N VAL A 48 -5.65 -6.70 2.92
CA VAL A 48 -6.09 -5.88 4.05
C VAL A 48 -6.54 -6.81 5.16
N LYS A 49 -6.04 -6.59 6.37
CA LYS A 49 -6.50 -7.26 7.58
C LYS A 49 -7.23 -6.25 8.47
N ASN A 50 -8.51 -6.50 8.72
CA ASN A 50 -9.26 -5.79 9.75
C ASN A 50 -9.07 -6.53 11.09
N MET A 51 -8.57 -5.83 12.11
CA MET A 51 -8.25 -6.45 13.40
C MET A 51 -9.49 -6.64 14.28
N HIS A 52 -10.55 -5.83 14.08
CA HIS A 52 -11.83 -5.96 14.77
C HIS A 52 -12.60 -7.19 14.27
N THR A 53 -12.80 -7.31 12.95
CA THR A 53 -13.58 -8.40 12.35
C THR A 53 -12.76 -9.66 12.10
N LYS A 54 -11.43 -9.57 12.20
CA LYS A 54 -10.44 -10.62 11.84
C LYS A 54 -10.48 -11.03 10.36
N GLN A 55 -11.21 -10.28 9.53
CA GLN A 55 -11.33 -10.58 8.11
C GLN A 55 -10.06 -10.20 7.35
N HIS A 56 -9.79 -10.98 6.30
CA HIS A 56 -8.75 -10.72 5.32
C HIS A 56 -9.40 -10.46 3.97
N ILE A 57 -9.10 -9.31 3.37
CA ILE A 57 -9.64 -8.90 2.07
C ILE A 57 -8.47 -8.85 1.10
N TYR A 58 -8.51 -9.73 0.11
CA TYR A 58 -7.48 -9.83 -0.93
C TYR A 58 -7.87 -8.95 -2.11
N MET A 59 -6.89 -8.24 -2.66
CA MET A 59 -7.13 -7.30 -3.75
C MET A 59 -5.95 -7.23 -4.70
N ASN A 60 -6.27 -7.01 -5.97
CA ASN A 60 -5.30 -6.66 -6.99
C ASN A 60 -5.00 -5.17 -6.91
N MET A 61 -3.77 -4.81 -7.21
CA MET A 61 -3.30 -3.43 -7.25
C MET A 61 -2.77 -3.14 -8.64
N ALA A 62 -3.17 -2.00 -9.18
CA ALA A 62 -2.58 -1.42 -10.37
C ALA A 62 -2.03 -0.05 -9.99
N GLU A 63 -0.79 0.21 -10.37
CA GLU A 63 -0.12 1.49 -10.17
C GLU A 63 0.25 2.06 -11.54
N GLY A 64 -0.05 3.33 -11.73
CA GLY A 64 0.40 4.13 -12.87
C GLY A 64 0.91 5.45 -12.33
N GLY A 65 2.05 5.90 -12.82
CA GLY A 65 2.68 7.10 -12.30
C GLY A 65 3.61 7.77 -13.31
N VAL A 66 3.95 9.02 -13.00
CA VAL A 66 5.03 9.74 -13.68
C VAL A 66 6.23 9.74 -12.74
N GLY A 67 7.36 9.24 -13.22
CA GLY A 67 8.55 9.11 -12.40
C GLY A 67 9.81 8.95 -13.24
N LEU A 68 10.88 9.64 -12.84
CA LEU A 68 12.18 9.54 -13.48
C LEU A 68 12.86 8.23 -13.09
N GLY A 69 13.10 7.36 -14.06
CA GLY A 69 13.90 6.15 -13.84
C GLY A 69 13.78 5.13 -14.96
N LEU A 70 14.76 4.23 -15.00
CA LEU A 70 14.75 3.06 -15.87
C LEU A 70 14.93 1.81 -15.03
N GLY A 71 14.08 0.81 -15.27
CA GLY A 71 14.22 -0.52 -14.69
C GLY A 71 13.02 -0.99 -13.88
N VAL A 72 13.16 -2.22 -13.38
CA VAL A 72 12.13 -2.90 -12.59
C VAL A 72 12.40 -2.66 -11.11
N LYS A 73 11.37 -2.20 -10.38
CA LYS A 73 11.40 -2.06 -8.92
C LYS A 73 10.51 -3.13 -8.31
N ASP A 74 11.10 -3.88 -7.38
CA ASP A 74 10.35 -4.74 -6.48
C ASP A 74 10.16 -3.97 -5.16
N TYR A 75 8.93 -3.60 -4.82
CA TYR A 75 8.67 -2.89 -3.57
C TYR A 75 7.53 -3.53 -2.77
N ARG A 76 7.56 -3.25 -1.48
CA ARG A 76 6.59 -3.72 -0.49
C ARG A 76 6.01 -2.52 0.23
N ILE A 77 4.69 -2.46 0.30
CA ILE A 77 3.97 -1.38 0.99
C ILE A 77 3.26 -1.99 2.19
N VAL A 78 3.41 -1.34 3.34
CA VAL A 78 2.63 -1.62 4.55
C VAL A 78 1.95 -0.32 4.96
N MET A 79 0.62 -0.29 4.92
CA MET A 79 -0.16 0.85 5.42
C MET A 79 -0.93 0.44 6.68
N VAL A 80 -0.99 1.35 7.64
CA VAL A 80 -1.61 1.13 8.95
C VAL A 80 -2.82 2.04 9.06
N PHE A 81 -3.98 1.46 9.37
CA PHE A 81 -5.25 2.18 9.48
C PHE A 81 -5.64 2.30 10.95
N HIS A 82 -5.97 3.52 11.36
CA HIS A 82 -6.34 3.85 12.73
C HIS A 82 -7.87 3.95 12.93
N THR A 83 -8.65 3.81 11.85
CA THR A 83 -10.12 3.83 11.90
C THR A 83 -10.70 2.83 10.90
N ASP A 84 -11.89 2.29 11.22
CA ASP A 84 -12.64 1.43 10.29
C ASP A 84 -13.04 2.19 9.02
N ASN A 85 -13.31 3.51 9.13
CA ASN A 85 -13.61 4.34 7.97
C ASN A 85 -12.43 4.38 6.98
N ALA A 86 -11.19 4.52 7.46
CA ALA A 86 -10.01 4.54 6.59
C ALA A 86 -9.80 3.18 5.89
N ILE A 87 -10.09 2.06 6.57
CA ILE A 87 -10.07 0.73 5.96
C ILE A 87 -11.12 0.64 4.84
N ASN A 88 -12.35 1.05 5.13
CA ASN A 88 -13.45 1.00 4.17
C ASN A 88 -13.19 1.90 2.96
N GLU A 89 -12.70 3.12 3.19
CA GLU A 89 -12.34 4.05 2.13
C GLU A 89 -11.25 3.45 1.23
N PHE A 90 -10.22 2.87 1.83
CA PHE A 90 -9.15 2.21 1.10
C PHE A 90 -9.66 1.03 0.24
N ILE A 91 -10.52 0.16 0.79
CA ILE A 91 -11.07 -0.98 0.06
C ILE A 91 -11.94 -0.53 -1.11
N ASN A 92 -12.75 0.51 -0.91
CA ASN A 92 -13.74 0.94 -1.89
C ASN A 92 -13.17 1.90 -2.95
N ARG A 93 -12.17 2.71 -2.60
CA ARG A 93 -11.63 3.78 -3.48
C ARG A 93 -10.18 3.54 -3.90
N GLY A 94 -9.45 2.63 -3.25
CA GLY A 94 -8.03 2.44 -3.46
C GLY A 94 -7.17 3.52 -2.78
N TRP A 95 -5.95 3.71 -3.28
CA TRP A 95 -5.00 4.72 -2.82
C TRP A 95 -4.25 5.33 -4.00
N THR A 96 -3.86 6.59 -3.86
CA THR A 96 -3.08 7.33 -4.86
C THR A 96 -1.88 7.97 -4.19
N PHE A 97 -0.69 7.79 -4.77
CA PHE A 97 0.56 8.38 -4.27
C PHE A 97 1.08 9.39 -5.29
N ALA A 98 0.75 10.68 -5.11
CA ALA A 98 1.29 11.75 -5.93
C ALA A 98 2.66 12.18 -5.38
N GLY A 99 3.73 11.98 -6.14
CA GLY A 99 5.07 12.37 -5.74
C GLY A 99 5.25 13.89 -5.75
N ASN A 100 5.61 14.44 -4.58
CA ASN A 100 6.00 15.83 -4.31
C ASN A 100 4.88 16.89 -4.42
N ALA A 101 4.45 17.38 -3.24
CA ALA A 101 3.70 18.60 -2.96
C ALA A 101 2.59 18.99 -3.97
N ASP A 102 1.34 18.69 -3.60
CA ASP A 102 0.10 19.17 -4.24
C ASP A 102 -0.24 18.68 -5.67
N ALA A 103 -1.07 17.63 -5.77
CA ALA A 103 -1.99 17.33 -6.87
C ALA A 103 -2.77 16.02 -6.58
N ALA A 104 -4.10 15.90 -6.58
CA ALA A 104 -5.17 16.85 -6.80
C ALA A 104 -6.46 16.29 -6.15
N ALA A 105 -7.20 17.13 -5.44
CA ALA A 105 -8.65 17.03 -5.45
C ALA A 105 -9.12 17.34 -6.89
N LYS A 106 -9.36 16.30 -7.70
CA LYS A 106 -10.14 16.30 -8.96
C LYS A 106 -10.05 14.89 -9.54
N THR A 107 -11.13 14.19 -9.88
CA THR A 107 -12.36 14.67 -10.49
C THR A 107 -13.60 14.24 -9.72
N ALA A 108 -14.37 15.22 -9.27
CA ALA A 108 -15.80 15.15 -9.44
C ALA A 108 -16.05 15.33 -10.94
N ASP A 109 -16.46 14.26 -11.59
CA ASP A 109 -17.63 14.19 -12.48
C ASP A 109 -18.16 12.75 -12.44
#